data_AF-A0A5C9CD55-F1
#
_entry.id   AF-A0A5C9CD55-F1
#
_cell.length_a   1.000
_cell.length_b   1.000
_cell.length_c   1.000
_cell.angle_alpha   90.00
_cell.angle_beta   90.00
_cell.angle_gamma   90.00
#
_symmetry.space_group_name_H-M   'P 1'
#
loop_
_entity.id
_entity.type
_entity.pdbx_description
1 polymer ?
#
loop_
_entity_poly.entity_id
_entity_poly.type
_entity_poly.pdbx_seq_one_letter_code
_entity_poly.pdbx_strand_id
1 'polypeptide(L)'
;MQDAVVPRCRQFPRFGWVSVILSLVWLSTGCAPPASTKKSEGTSGEPTARAEDSRVQRNLQNAFETLRPEKLGIASGPEQAIAVLNEWAKGAKAEAEKRNERWEPHRPHSLLKSLPKEWIELVSLEQFVERDAAYLRDCLWANRATKFGAGDAEKDLDVVVNLFEFVVRNLVLIESGSRQIPLGPFDAMILGRGTAADRAWTFAELLRQRNIDSVILSTRRASGDAGDDASFLVGVLFEKDILLFDPTLGLPVMADVAEPKSPLPRLPASLRQVQRDPGLLTAIARDSGGRFTLTAEMLKAPQVELICQSEHLAVRMKRLQVELSGEQSAIRTLRFGVIPKRFANRQRE
;
A
#
# COMPACT_ATOMS: atom_id res chain seq x y z
N MET A 1 9.94 -50.26 -29.14
CA MET A 1 10.08 -49.59 -30.46
C MET A 1 9.20 -48.35 -30.42
N GLN A 2 9.64 -47.11 -30.39
CA GLN A 2 10.94 -46.44 -30.51
C GLN A 2 10.82 -45.08 -29.77
N ASP A 3 11.85 -44.75 -28.99
CA ASP A 3 12.50 -43.45 -28.70
C ASP A 3 11.69 -42.13 -28.87
N ALA A 4 11.47 -41.32 -27.81
CA ALA A 4 12.41 -40.44 -27.08
C ALA A 4 12.95 -39.24 -27.89
N VAL A 5 12.51 -38.01 -27.58
CA VAL A 5 13.33 -36.77 -27.60
C VAL A 5 12.78 -35.75 -26.60
N VAL A 6 13.55 -35.47 -25.55
CA VAL A 6 13.39 -34.34 -24.60
C VAL A 6 14.42 -33.26 -24.95
N PRO A 7 14.06 -31.97 -25.09
CA PRO A 7 15.07 -30.92 -25.29
C PRO A 7 15.66 -30.42 -23.96
N ARG A 8 16.97 -30.17 -24.04
CA ARG A 8 17.95 -30.01 -22.96
C ARG A 8 17.93 -28.67 -22.25
N CYS A 9 18.22 -28.76 -20.96
CA CYS A 9 18.65 -27.72 -20.04
C CYS A 9 19.90 -26.97 -20.56
N ARG A 10 19.87 -25.63 -20.56
CA ARG A 10 21.02 -24.78 -20.92
C ARG A 10 22.01 -24.70 -19.76
N GLN A 11 23.26 -25.01 -20.07
CA GLN A 11 24.43 -24.96 -19.22
C GLN A 11 24.87 -23.50 -18.95
N PHE A 12 25.18 -23.19 -17.69
CA PHE A 12 25.94 -22.01 -17.30
C PHE A 12 27.45 -22.32 -17.34
N PRO A 13 28.31 -21.41 -17.82
CA PRO A 13 29.75 -21.61 -17.78
C PRO A 13 30.30 -21.45 -16.36
N ARG A 14 31.14 -22.43 -16.00
CA ARG A 14 31.97 -22.49 -14.79
C ARG A 14 33.06 -21.42 -14.89
N PHE A 15 33.11 -20.48 -13.94
CA PHE A 15 34.32 -19.70 -13.66
C PHE A 15 34.97 -20.21 -12.38
N GLY A 16 36.29 -20.40 -12.49
CA GLY A 16 37.10 -21.24 -11.62
C GLY A 16 37.42 -20.66 -10.26
N TRP A 17 37.82 -21.60 -9.40
CA TRP A 17 38.37 -21.44 -8.07
C TRP A 17 39.65 -20.59 -8.04
N VAL A 18 39.76 -19.71 -7.04
CA VAL A 18 41.02 -19.50 -6.31
C VAL A 18 40.70 -19.33 -4.83
N SER A 19 40.97 -20.37 -4.05
CA SER A 19 41.07 -20.31 -2.59
C SER A 19 42.42 -19.71 -2.20
N VAL A 20 42.43 -18.67 -1.37
CA VAL A 20 43.59 -18.32 -0.55
C VAL A 20 43.15 -18.37 0.90
N ILE A 21 43.55 -19.47 1.55
CA ILE A 21 43.56 -19.64 3.00
C ILE A 21 44.77 -18.86 3.51
N LEU A 22 44.53 -17.90 4.41
CA LEU A 22 45.59 -17.43 5.30
C LEU A 22 45.04 -17.32 6.71
N SER A 23 45.17 -18.44 7.42
CA SER A 23 45.04 -18.52 8.87
C SER A 23 46.28 -17.89 9.51
N LEU A 24 46.10 -16.94 10.42
CA LEU A 24 47.13 -16.58 11.39
C LEU A 24 46.49 -16.33 12.74
N VAL A 25 46.60 -17.36 13.57
CA VAL A 25 46.36 -17.38 15.01
C VAL A 25 47.47 -16.56 15.68
N TRP A 26 47.11 -15.58 16.49
CA TRP A 26 47.94 -15.11 17.61
C TRP A 26 47.09 -15.07 18.87
N LEU A 27 47.47 -15.93 19.82
CA LEU A 27 47.07 -15.96 21.21
C LEU A 27 48.11 -15.17 22.03
N SER A 28 47.65 -14.26 22.89
CA SER A 28 48.30 -13.89 24.17
C SER A 28 47.43 -12.82 24.86
N THR A 29 46.63 -13.18 25.88
CA THR A 29 46.93 -12.99 27.32
C THR A 29 47.29 -11.56 27.74
N GLY A 30 46.50 -10.97 28.63
CA GLY A 30 46.85 -9.73 29.34
C GLY A 30 45.75 -9.22 30.27
N CYS A 31 45.58 -9.87 31.44
CA CYS A 31 44.91 -9.28 32.60
C CYS A 31 45.88 -8.35 33.33
N ALA A 32 45.49 -7.11 33.65
CA ALA A 32 45.76 -6.45 34.93
C ALA A 32 44.97 -5.13 35.08
N PRO A 33 44.34 -4.86 36.24
CA PRO A 33 43.80 -3.55 36.64
C PRO A 33 44.90 -2.72 37.33
N PRO A 34 44.80 -1.37 37.43
CA PRO A 34 44.19 -0.79 38.63
C PRO A 34 43.55 0.62 38.45
N ALA A 35 42.71 1.00 39.41
CA ALA A 35 42.74 2.26 40.16
C ALA A 35 41.32 2.73 40.53
N SER A 36 40.98 2.54 41.79
CA SER A 36 39.98 3.33 42.49
C SER A 36 40.43 4.79 42.54
N THR A 37 39.55 5.71 42.16
CA THR A 37 39.16 6.95 42.88
C THR A 37 38.65 8.00 41.89
N LYS A 38 37.35 8.31 41.97
CA LYS A 38 36.89 9.60 42.50
C LYS A 38 35.36 9.61 42.55
N LYS A 39 34.87 9.73 43.78
CA LYS A 39 33.52 10.15 44.11
C LYS A 39 33.36 11.57 43.55
N SER A 40 32.59 11.74 42.46
CA SER A 40 32.07 13.04 42.06
C SER A 40 30.61 13.12 42.53
N GLU A 41 30.42 13.71 43.70
CA GLU A 41 29.21 14.50 43.96
C GLU A 41 29.25 15.68 42.99
N GLY A 42 28.17 15.89 42.24
CA GLY A 42 28.01 17.10 41.45
C GLY A 42 27.13 16.94 40.21
N THR A 43 25.89 17.40 40.36
CA THR A 43 24.97 17.87 39.32
C THR A 43 23.96 16.85 38.79
N SER A 44 22.89 16.71 39.57
CA SER A 44 21.55 16.42 39.07
C SER A 44 21.10 17.50 38.08
N GLY A 45 21.51 17.38 36.83
CA GLY A 45 20.99 18.12 35.68
C GLY A 45 20.36 17.14 34.71
N GLU A 46 19.03 17.24 34.54
CA GLU A 46 18.17 16.62 33.51
C GLU A 46 18.70 15.41 32.71
N PRO A 47 18.58 14.18 33.25
CA PRO A 47 18.68 12.95 32.46
C PRO A 47 17.32 12.51 31.87
N THR A 48 16.21 13.12 32.31
CA THR A 48 14.85 12.63 32.07
C THR A 48 14.38 12.84 30.65
N ALA A 49 14.52 14.04 30.07
CA ALA A 49 13.99 14.33 28.74
C ALA A 49 14.62 13.46 27.64
N ARG A 50 15.95 13.33 27.63
CA ARG A 50 16.67 12.52 26.62
C ARG A 50 16.44 11.02 26.79
N ALA A 51 16.23 10.54 28.02
CA ALA A 51 15.90 9.16 28.30
C ALA A 51 14.44 8.82 27.95
N GLU A 52 13.51 9.74 28.16
CA GLU A 52 12.09 9.62 27.78
C GLU A 52 11.92 9.58 26.25
N ASP A 53 12.53 10.51 25.51
CA ASP A 53 12.52 10.52 24.04
C ASP A 53 13.01 9.16 23.48
N SER A 54 14.07 8.61 24.07
CA SER A 54 14.61 7.30 23.69
C SER A 54 13.67 6.14 24.03
N ARG A 55 12.82 6.27 25.07
CA ARG A 55 11.84 5.25 25.45
C ARG A 55 10.63 5.29 24.54
N VAL A 56 10.10 6.48 24.22
CA VAL A 56 8.99 6.65 23.28
C VAL A 56 9.37 6.07 21.92
N GLN A 57 10.56 6.39 21.40
CA GLN A 57 11.00 5.84 20.12
C GLN A 57 11.21 4.32 20.16
N ARG A 58 11.73 3.77 21.28
CA ARG A 58 11.86 2.31 21.45
C ARG A 58 10.50 1.60 21.49
N ASN A 59 9.51 2.18 22.15
CA ASN A 59 8.16 1.62 22.17
C ASN A 59 7.58 1.57 20.75
N LEU A 60 7.74 2.65 19.98
CA LEU A 60 7.33 2.69 18.59
C LEU A 60 8.00 1.58 17.78
N GLN A 61 9.34 1.49 17.84
CA GLN A 61 10.08 0.45 17.13
C GLN A 61 9.59 -0.96 17.50
N ASN A 62 9.42 -1.23 18.80
CA ASN A 62 8.97 -2.53 19.30
C ASN A 62 7.56 -2.88 18.80
N ALA A 63 6.65 -1.91 18.77
CA ALA A 63 5.33 -2.10 18.19
C ALA A 63 5.42 -2.51 16.72
N PHE A 64 6.20 -1.78 15.91
CA PHE A 64 6.38 -2.08 14.49
C PHE A 64 7.06 -3.42 14.24
N GLU A 65 8.04 -3.80 15.07
CA GLU A 65 8.66 -5.12 15.00
C GLU A 65 7.66 -6.25 15.25
N THR A 66 6.67 -6.03 16.12
CA THR A 66 5.61 -6.98 16.45
C THR A 66 4.55 -7.04 15.34
N LEU A 67 4.25 -5.90 14.71
CA LEU A 67 3.29 -5.78 13.62
C LEU A 67 3.80 -6.26 12.26
N ARG A 68 5.05 -6.71 12.18
CA ARG A 68 5.62 -7.22 10.93
C ARG A 68 4.78 -8.39 10.38
N PRO A 69 4.57 -8.46 9.05
CA PRO A 69 3.81 -9.54 8.42
C PRO A 69 4.30 -10.94 8.79
N GLU A 70 5.60 -11.10 9.03
CA GLU A 70 6.21 -12.38 9.39
C GLU A 70 6.00 -12.79 10.86
N LYS A 71 5.47 -11.90 11.71
CA LYS A 71 5.30 -12.13 13.15
C LYS A 71 3.86 -12.04 13.64
N LEU A 72 3.07 -11.09 13.13
CA LEU A 72 1.71 -10.86 13.63
C LEU A 72 0.82 -12.07 13.32
N GLY A 73 0.15 -12.61 14.35
CA GLY A 73 -0.68 -13.81 14.26
C GLY A 73 0.09 -15.14 14.25
N ILE A 74 1.43 -15.10 14.27
CA ILE A 74 2.31 -16.28 14.30
C ILE A 74 3.08 -16.33 15.62
N ALA A 75 3.92 -15.32 15.86
CA ALA A 75 4.78 -15.22 17.04
C ALA A 75 4.34 -14.12 18.01
N SER A 76 3.36 -13.30 17.60
CA SER A 76 2.85 -12.19 18.41
C SER A 76 1.36 -11.97 18.18
N GLY A 77 0.64 -11.67 19.26
CA GLY A 77 -0.77 -11.29 19.23
C GLY A 77 -0.98 -9.80 18.93
N PRO A 78 -2.10 -9.42 18.29
CA PRO A 78 -2.43 -8.03 18.01
C PRO A 78 -2.56 -7.19 19.29
N GLU A 79 -3.03 -7.77 20.39
CA GLU A 79 -3.28 -7.07 21.66
C GLU A 79 -2.00 -6.48 22.24
N GLN A 80 -0.89 -7.21 22.15
CA GLN A 80 0.39 -6.73 22.67
C GLN A 80 0.94 -5.58 21.84
N ALA A 81 0.85 -5.65 20.51
CA ALA A 81 1.26 -4.56 19.64
C ALA A 81 0.44 -3.29 19.89
N ILE A 82 -0.89 -3.44 20.04
CA ILE A 82 -1.79 -2.33 20.33
C ILE A 82 -1.53 -1.72 21.71
N ALA A 83 -1.26 -2.55 22.74
CA ALA A 83 -0.89 -2.04 24.06
C ALA A 83 0.37 -1.17 23.98
N VAL A 84 1.42 -1.64 23.28
CA VAL A 84 2.66 -0.88 23.11
C VAL A 84 2.44 0.41 22.30
N LEU A 85 1.60 0.40 21.25
CA LEU A 85 1.23 1.61 20.51
C LEU A 85 0.48 2.62 21.37
N ASN A 86 -0.45 2.16 22.21
CA ASN A 86 -1.18 3.05 23.11
C ASN A 86 -0.27 3.65 24.19
N GLU A 87 0.71 2.89 24.70
CA GLU A 87 1.73 3.43 25.60
C GLU A 87 2.66 4.43 24.91
N TRP A 88 3.04 4.16 23.65
CA TRP A 88 3.75 5.13 22.82
C TRP A 88 2.95 6.42 22.64
N ALA A 89 1.66 6.33 22.27
CA ALA A 89 0.81 7.49 22.03
C ALA A 89 0.65 8.37 23.28
N LYS A 90 0.54 7.76 24.46
CA LYS A 90 0.53 8.49 25.75
C LYS A 90 1.84 9.23 25.99
N GLY A 91 2.98 8.58 25.77
CA GLY A 91 4.30 9.17 25.94
C GLY A 91 4.55 10.34 24.98
N ALA A 92 4.28 10.13 23.70
CA ALA A 92 4.44 11.15 22.67
C ALA A 92 3.51 12.37 22.90
N LYS A 93 2.29 12.16 23.41
CA LYS A 93 1.40 13.25 23.82
C LYS A 93 2.01 14.09 24.94
N ALA A 94 2.54 13.44 25.98
CA ALA A 94 3.16 14.13 27.10
C ALA A 94 4.41 14.92 26.66
N GLU A 95 5.21 14.40 25.72
CA GLU A 95 6.36 15.10 25.16
C GLU A 95 5.94 16.34 24.35
N ALA A 96 4.92 16.22 23.50
CA ALA A 96 4.37 17.35 22.73
C ALA A 96 3.85 18.46 23.67
N GLU A 97 3.12 18.10 24.74
CA GLU A 97 2.63 19.04 25.74
C GLU A 97 3.77 19.77 26.46
N LYS A 98 4.85 19.07 26.83
CA LYS A 98 6.06 19.67 27.43
C LYS A 98 6.73 20.68 26.49
N ARG A 99 6.74 20.40 25.18
CA ARG A 99 7.31 21.27 24.14
C ARG A 99 6.36 22.40 23.70
N ASN A 100 5.16 22.46 24.28
CA ASN A 100 4.09 23.36 23.85
C ASN A 100 3.74 23.20 22.35
N GLU A 101 3.90 21.98 21.85
CA GLU A 101 3.58 21.57 20.49
C GLU A 101 2.15 21.06 20.41
N ARG A 102 1.52 21.27 19.25
CA ARG A 102 0.14 20.82 19.05
C ARG A 102 0.09 19.31 18.75
N TRP A 103 -0.42 18.54 19.70
CA TRP A 103 -0.65 17.09 19.55
C TRP A 103 -1.78 16.72 18.55
N GLU A 104 -2.80 17.58 18.41
CA GLU A 104 -3.91 17.29 17.50
C GLU A 104 -3.55 17.54 16.04
N PRO A 105 -3.81 16.58 15.13
CA PRO A 105 -3.60 16.81 13.72
C PRO A 105 -4.55 17.91 13.22
N HIS A 106 -4.04 18.71 12.28
CA HIS A 106 -4.77 19.84 11.71
C HIS A 106 -6.09 19.37 11.08
N ARG A 107 -7.18 19.71 11.79
CA ARG A 107 -8.61 19.56 11.49
C ARG A 107 -9.10 18.15 11.09
N PRO A 108 -10.23 17.70 11.67
CA PRO A 108 -10.96 16.54 11.15
C PRO A 108 -11.38 16.81 9.69
N HIS A 109 -11.33 15.77 8.85
CA HIS A 109 -11.60 15.91 7.42
C HIS A 109 -13.05 16.37 7.17
N SER A 110 -13.29 17.24 6.19
CA SER A 110 -14.65 17.79 5.92
C SER A 110 -15.69 16.72 5.57
N LEU A 111 -15.23 15.60 4.99
CA LEU A 111 -16.07 14.43 4.68
C LEU A 111 -16.41 13.57 5.90
N LEU A 112 -15.82 13.79 7.09
CA LEU A 112 -16.31 13.11 8.29
C LEU A 112 -17.80 13.42 8.52
N LYS A 113 -18.26 14.60 8.09
CA LYS A 113 -19.67 15.01 8.17
C LYS A 113 -20.60 14.20 7.27
N SER A 114 -20.08 13.55 6.24
CA SER A 114 -20.85 12.73 5.30
C SER A 114 -20.76 11.23 5.59
N LEU A 115 -19.99 10.83 6.61
CA LEU A 115 -19.88 9.42 6.99
C LEU A 115 -21.05 8.99 7.90
N PRO A 116 -21.38 7.69 7.91
CA PRO A 116 -22.25 7.12 8.94
C PRO A 116 -21.73 7.41 10.35
N LYS A 117 -22.62 7.52 11.34
CA LYS A 117 -22.26 7.87 12.72
C LYS A 117 -21.26 6.88 13.31
N GLU A 118 -21.44 5.60 13.02
CA GLU A 118 -20.62 4.50 13.49
C GLU A 118 -19.17 4.65 12.98
N TRP A 119 -19.00 5.14 11.76
CA TRP A 119 -17.69 5.42 11.20
C TRP A 119 -17.06 6.65 11.87
N ILE A 120 -17.84 7.70 12.12
CA ILE A 120 -17.36 8.91 12.80
C ILE A 120 -16.82 8.55 14.19
N GLU A 121 -17.53 7.73 14.95
CA GLU A 121 -17.08 7.28 16.27
C GLU A 121 -15.75 6.52 16.17
N LEU A 122 -15.67 5.54 15.26
CA LEU A 122 -14.47 4.71 15.09
C LEU A 122 -13.23 5.52 14.65
N VAL A 123 -13.38 6.46 13.71
CA VAL A 123 -12.26 7.26 13.20
C VAL A 123 -11.84 8.37 14.18
N SER A 124 -12.73 8.73 15.12
CA SER A 124 -12.46 9.74 16.15
C SER A 124 -11.78 9.16 17.39
N LEU A 125 -11.67 7.83 17.51
CA LEU A 125 -10.94 7.21 18.61
C LEU A 125 -9.48 7.67 18.63
N GLU A 126 -9.04 8.14 19.80
CA GLU A 126 -7.65 8.55 20.03
C GLU A 126 -6.72 7.36 20.24
N GLN A 127 -7.26 6.27 20.80
CA GLN A 127 -6.52 5.05 21.09
C GLN A 127 -6.55 4.10 19.90
N PHE A 128 -5.48 3.35 19.75
CA PHE A 128 -5.42 2.24 18.83
C PHE A 128 -6.27 1.08 19.33
N VAL A 129 -6.95 0.42 18.40
CA VAL A 129 -7.82 -0.74 18.61
C VAL A 129 -7.27 -1.96 17.87
N GLU A 130 -7.75 -3.15 18.19
CA GLU A 130 -7.24 -4.41 17.62
C GLU A 130 -7.19 -4.42 16.08
N ARG A 131 -8.24 -3.88 15.43
CA ARG A 131 -8.32 -3.79 13.96
C ARG A 131 -7.17 -2.98 13.35
N ASP A 132 -6.63 -2.01 14.08
CA ASP A 132 -5.50 -1.21 13.62
C ASP A 132 -4.25 -2.07 13.42
N ALA A 133 -4.08 -3.17 14.17
CA ALA A 133 -2.92 -4.03 14.04
C ALA A 133 -2.84 -4.66 12.64
N ALA A 134 -3.97 -5.15 12.13
CA ALA A 134 -4.06 -5.70 10.78
C ALA A 134 -3.78 -4.62 9.72
N TYR A 135 -4.39 -3.43 9.85
CA TYR A 135 -4.14 -2.32 8.94
C TYR A 135 -2.66 -1.88 8.90
N LEU A 136 -2.00 -1.81 10.06
CA LEU A 136 -0.60 -1.43 10.17
C LEU A 136 0.33 -2.50 9.57
N ARG A 137 0.04 -3.79 9.82
CA ARG A 137 0.72 -4.91 9.16
C ARG A 137 0.59 -4.79 7.64
N ASP A 138 -0.62 -4.53 7.15
CA ASP A 138 -0.91 -4.43 5.72
C ASP A 138 -0.16 -3.26 5.08
N CYS A 139 -0.08 -2.11 5.77
CA CYS A 139 0.75 -0.97 5.34
C CYS A 139 2.23 -1.35 5.23
N LEU A 140 2.78 -2.04 6.23
CA LEU A 140 4.20 -2.46 6.24
C LEU A 140 4.50 -3.44 5.11
N TRP A 141 3.60 -4.40 4.88
CA TRP A 141 3.67 -5.29 3.75
C TRP A 141 3.60 -4.52 2.43
N ALA A 142 2.59 -3.65 2.25
CA ALA A 142 2.37 -2.90 1.03
C ALA A 142 3.58 -2.02 0.69
N ASN A 143 4.19 -1.36 1.67
CA ASN A 143 5.40 -0.57 1.46
C ASN A 143 6.54 -1.41 0.87
N ARG A 144 6.80 -2.59 1.43
CA ARG A 144 7.81 -3.51 0.88
C ARG A 144 7.41 -4.04 -0.49
N ALA A 145 6.16 -4.43 -0.66
CA ALA A 145 5.61 -4.92 -1.92
C ALA A 145 5.74 -3.87 -3.02
N THR A 146 5.58 -2.58 -2.73
CA THR A 146 5.80 -1.53 -3.73
C THR A 146 7.26 -1.42 -4.18
N LYS A 147 8.22 -1.56 -3.26
CA LYS A 147 9.65 -1.52 -3.61
C LYS A 147 10.01 -2.69 -4.53
N PHE A 148 9.46 -3.87 -4.25
CA PHE A 148 9.66 -5.04 -5.10
C PHE A 148 8.91 -4.93 -6.44
N GLY A 149 7.61 -4.63 -6.39
CA GLY A 149 6.73 -4.61 -7.55
C GLY A 149 7.02 -3.48 -8.52
N ALA A 150 7.54 -2.33 -8.05
CA ALA A 150 7.96 -1.25 -8.93
C ALA A 150 9.25 -1.58 -9.71
N GLY A 151 10.08 -2.50 -9.22
CA GLY A 151 11.39 -2.80 -9.79
C GLY A 151 12.30 -1.56 -9.85
N ASP A 152 13.12 -1.49 -10.89
CA ASP A 152 14.07 -0.38 -11.15
C ASP A 152 13.43 0.80 -11.91
N ALA A 153 12.09 0.92 -11.90
CA ALA A 153 11.40 1.98 -12.63
C ALA A 153 11.74 3.37 -12.06
N GLU A 154 12.35 4.21 -12.90
CA GLU A 154 12.67 5.60 -12.56
C GLU A 154 11.48 6.55 -12.76
N LYS A 155 10.63 6.27 -13.75
CA LYS A 155 9.48 7.11 -14.08
C LYS A 155 8.25 6.67 -13.30
N ASP A 156 7.52 7.63 -12.75
CA ASP A 156 6.30 7.34 -11.97
C ASP A 156 5.24 6.59 -12.79
N LEU A 157 5.14 6.82 -14.11
CA LEU A 157 4.22 6.06 -14.97
C LEU A 157 4.60 4.57 -15.02
N ASP A 158 5.88 4.27 -15.19
CA ASP A 158 6.39 2.89 -15.19
C ASP A 158 6.16 2.22 -13.84
N VAL A 159 6.30 2.97 -12.73
CA VAL A 159 5.94 2.49 -11.39
C VAL A 159 4.46 2.10 -11.33
N VAL A 160 3.54 2.94 -11.81
CA VAL A 160 2.10 2.65 -11.80
C VAL A 160 1.80 1.37 -12.58
N VAL A 161 2.34 1.24 -13.80
CA VAL A 161 2.12 0.07 -14.67
C VAL A 161 2.73 -1.19 -14.05
N ASN A 162 3.95 -1.11 -13.52
CA ASN A 162 4.61 -2.23 -12.87
C ASN A 162 3.85 -2.72 -11.63
N LEU A 163 3.31 -1.80 -10.82
CA LEU A 163 2.50 -2.19 -9.65
C LEU A 163 1.20 -2.89 -10.06
N PHE A 164 0.55 -2.44 -11.14
CA PHE A 164 -0.63 -3.11 -11.65
C PHE A 164 -0.30 -4.52 -12.17
N GLU A 165 0.76 -4.64 -12.97
CA GLU A 165 1.29 -5.90 -13.48
C GLU A 165 1.65 -6.87 -12.34
N PHE A 166 2.30 -6.36 -11.29
CA PHE A 166 2.64 -7.12 -10.09
C PHE A 166 1.38 -7.70 -9.44
N VAL A 167 0.31 -6.91 -9.27
CA VAL A 167 -0.96 -7.40 -8.71
C VAL A 167 -1.59 -8.47 -9.60
N VAL A 168 -1.69 -8.23 -10.91
CA VAL A 168 -2.32 -9.17 -11.86
C VAL A 168 -1.58 -10.50 -11.92
N ARG A 169 -0.24 -10.48 -11.86
CA ARG A 169 0.58 -11.71 -11.90
C ARG A 169 0.52 -12.52 -10.61
N ASN A 170 0.30 -11.88 -9.47
CA ASN A 170 0.29 -12.55 -8.17
C ASN A 170 -1.13 -12.88 -7.67
N LEU A 171 -2.18 -12.30 -8.27
CA LEU A 171 -3.57 -12.64 -7.95
C LEU A 171 -4.26 -13.33 -9.13
N VAL A 172 -4.42 -14.65 -9.03
CA VAL A 172 -5.26 -15.41 -9.95
C VAL A 172 -6.72 -14.97 -9.80
N LEU A 173 -7.37 -14.66 -10.91
CA LEU A 173 -8.75 -14.20 -10.90
C LEU A 173 -9.70 -15.35 -10.57
N ILE A 174 -10.60 -15.13 -9.62
CA ILE A 174 -11.73 -16.00 -9.31
C ILE A 174 -13.05 -15.23 -9.46
N GLU A 175 -14.15 -15.95 -9.64
CA GLU A 175 -15.49 -15.36 -9.76
C GLU A 175 -15.93 -14.72 -8.43
N SER A 176 -16.62 -13.56 -8.51
CA SER A 176 -17.04 -12.77 -7.35
C SER A 176 -17.88 -13.58 -6.34
N GLY A 177 -18.74 -14.49 -6.82
CA GLY A 177 -19.59 -15.34 -5.97
C GLY A 177 -18.92 -16.63 -5.45
N SER A 178 -17.71 -16.96 -5.92
CA SER A 178 -17.01 -18.20 -5.49
C SER A 178 -16.39 -18.09 -4.09
N ARG A 179 -16.36 -16.88 -3.52
CA ARG A 179 -15.70 -16.58 -2.26
C ARG A 179 -16.69 -16.55 -1.09
N GLN A 180 -16.37 -17.30 -0.04
CA GLN A 180 -17.15 -17.34 1.19
C GLN A 180 -16.68 -16.37 2.28
N ILE A 181 -15.41 -15.93 2.24
CA ILE A 181 -14.79 -15.10 3.29
C ILE A 181 -14.24 -13.82 2.65
N PRO A 182 -14.65 -12.61 3.08
CA PRO A 182 -14.04 -11.36 2.65
C PRO A 182 -12.54 -11.33 2.97
N LEU A 183 -11.71 -10.93 2.00
CA LEU A 183 -10.27 -10.84 2.17
C LEU A 183 -9.82 -9.39 2.08
N GLY A 184 -8.86 -9.00 2.93
CA GLY A 184 -8.13 -7.75 2.75
C GLY A 184 -7.09 -7.87 1.61
N PRO A 185 -6.52 -6.75 1.15
CA PRO A 185 -5.45 -6.76 0.14
C PRO A 185 -4.28 -7.68 0.48
N PHE A 186 -3.85 -7.67 1.75
CA PHE A 186 -2.78 -8.55 2.23
C PHE A 186 -3.17 -10.03 2.10
N ASP A 187 -4.34 -10.42 2.60
CA ASP A 187 -4.77 -11.82 2.60
C ASP A 187 -4.97 -12.34 1.18
N ALA A 188 -5.54 -11.51 0.28
CA ALA A 188 -5.67 -11.84 -1.13
C ALA A 188 -4.31 -12.15 -1.77
N MET A 189 -3.31 -11.30 -1.50
CA MET A 189 -1.96 -11.45 -2.06
C MET A 189 -1.21 -12.65 -1.49
N ILE A 190 -1.36 -12.96 -0.20
CA ILE A 190 -0.78 -14.16 0.40
C ILE A 190 -1.41 -15.43 -0.18
N LEU A 191 -2.74 -15.44 -0.38
CA LEU A 191 -3.44 -16.58 -0.96
C LEU A 191 -3.26 -16.71 -2.48
N GLY A 192 -2.80 -15.65 -3.14
CA GLY A 192 -2.54 -15.60 -4.57
C GLY A 192 -3.80 -15.70 -5.44
N ARG A 193 -4.99 -15.47 -4.88
CA ARG A 193 -6.27 -15.58 -5.59
C ARG A 193 -7.27 -14.53 -5.12
N GLY A 194 -7.95 -13.90 -6.07
CA GLY A 194 -8.99 -12.93 -5.75
C GLY A 194 -9.85 -12.50 -6.92
N THR A 195 -10.91 -11.77 -6.60
CA THR A 195 -11.85 -11.20 -7.55
C THR A 195 -11.25 -9.95 -8.20
N ALA A 196 -11.94 -9.40 -9.19
CA ALA A 196 -11.55 -8.13 -9.78
C ALA A 196 -11.51 -7.00 -8.72
N ALA A 197 -12.42 -7.04 -7.74
CA ALA A 197 -12.44 -6.08 -6.64
C ALA A 197 -11.15 -6.17 -5.80
N ASP A 198 -10.66 -7.38 -5.47
CA ASP A 198 -9.41 -7.49 -4.69
C ASP A 198 -8.20 -6.97 -5.44
N ARG A 199 -8.12 -7.24 -6.75
CA ARG A 199 -7.07 -6.67 -7.60
C ARG A 199 -7.13 -5.14 -7.55
N ALA A 200 -8.32 -4.56 -7.63
CA ALA A 200 -8.51 -3.12 -7.57
C ALA A 200 -8.11 -2.52 -6.21
N TRP A 201 -8.59 -3.12 -5.10
CA TRP A 201 -8.25 -2.71 -3.74
C TRP A 201 -6.75 -2.84 -3.46
N THR A 202 -6.14 -3.96 -3.88
CA THR A 202 -4.70 -4.19 -3.73
C THR A 202 -3.89 -3.19 -4.53
N PHE A 203 -4.23 -2.99 -5.80
CA PHE A 203 -3.54 -2.03 -6.65
C PHE A 203 -3.62 -0.61 -6.07
N ALA A 204 -4.81 -0.19 -5.61
CA ALA A 204 -5.00 1.10 -4.97
C ALA A 204 -4.19 1.26 -3.68
N GLU A 205 -4.06 0.20 -2.88
CA GLU A 205 -3.25 0.23 -1.67
C GLU A 205 -1.76 0.37 -1.98
N LEU A 206 -1.26 -0.34 -3.00
CA LEU A 206 0.12 -0.16 -3.48
C LEU A 206 0.36 1.27 -4.01
N LEU A 207 -0.56 1.82 -4.79
CA LEU A 207 -0.46 3.21 -5.28
C LEU A 207 -0.43 4.22 -4.12
N ARG A 208 -1.23 3.99 -3.08
CA ARG A 208 -1.27 4.84 -1.88
C ARG A 208 0.08 4.93 -1.18
N GLN A 209 0.82 3.82 -1.11
CA GLN A 209 2.17 3.79 -0.55
C GLN A 209 3.15 4.71 -1.30
N ARG A 210 2.93 4.89 -2.61
CA ARG A 210 3.67 5.83 -3.48
C ARG A 210 3.05 7.23 -3.53
N ASN A 211 2.04 7.51 -2.70
CA ASN A 211 1.31 8.78 -2.68
C ASN A 211 0.64 9.10 -4.03
N ILE A 212 0.20 8.06 -4.74
CA ILE A 212 -0.56 8.16 -5.98
C ILE A 212 -2.02 7.87 -5.66
N ASP A 213 -2.89 8.80 -6.04
CA ASP A 213 -4.32 8.70 -5.76
C ASP A 213 -5.01 7.82 -6.83
N SER A 214 -6.00 7.03 -6.41
CA SER A 214 -6.81 6.21 -7.30
C SER A 214 -8.28 6.20 -6.88
N VAL A 215 -9.15 5.91 -7.83
CA VAL A 215 -10.61 5.82 -7.68
C VAL A 215 -11.15 4.63 -8.47
N ILE A 216 -12.33 4.14 -8.09
CA ILE A 216 -13.11 3.23 -8.94
C ILE A 216 -14.03 4.06 -9.82
N LEU A 217 -14.07 3.71 -11.10
CA LEU A 217 -14.97 4.26 -12.09
C LEU A 217 -15.95 3.17 -12.49
N SER A 218 -17.19 3.33 -12.08
CA SER A 218 -18.29 2.42 -12.39
C SER A 218 -19.35 3.15 -13.21
N THR A 219 -20.19 2.39 -13.89
CA THR A 219 -21.37 2.96 -14.55
C THR A 219 -22.42 3.27 -13.50
N ARG A 220 -23.09 4.42 -13.59
CA ARG A 220 -24.16 4.77 -12.65
C ARG A 220 -25.21 3.67 -12.67
N ARG A 221 -25.29 2.88 -11.59
CA ARG A 221 -26.35 1.87 -11.43
C ARG A 221 -27.70 2.60 -11.36
N ALA A 222 -28.68 2.13 -12.12
CA ALA A 222 -30.06 2.48 -11.83
C ALA A 222 -30.42 1.90 -10.46
N SER A 223 -30.99 2.72 -9.58
CA SER A 223 -31.41 2.30 -8.24
C SER A 223 -32.42 1.14 -8.36
N GLY A 224 -31.99 -0.08 -8.04
CA GLY A 224 -32.81 -1.31 -8.11
C GLY A 224 -32.09 -2.54 -8.65
N ASP A 225 -31.00 -2.39 -9.42
CA ASP A 225 -30.26 -3.53 -9.97
C ASP A 225 -29.22 -4.07 -8.99
N ALA A 226 -29.57 -5.15 -8.29
CA ALA A 226 -28.67 -5.99 -7.51
C ALA A 226 -27.90 -6.99 -8.42
N GLY A 227 -27.40 -6.51 -9.57
CA GLY A 227 -26.55 -7.28 -10.47
C GLY A 227 -25.10 -7.28 -9.96
N ASP A 228 -24.58 -8.47 -9.68
CA ASP A 228 -23.43 -8.76 -8.80
C ASP A 228 -22.03 -8.66 -9.46
N ASP A 229 -21.89 -7.99 -10.61
CA ASP A 229 -20.58 -7.66 -11.20
C ASP A 229 -20.71 -6.44 -12.12
N ALA A 230 -20.94 -5.25 -11.55
CA ALA A 230 -20.90 -4.02 -12.33
C ALA A 230 -19.50 -3.85 -12.92
N SER A 231 -19.38 -3.80 -14.24
CA SER A 231 -18.11 -3.57 -14.89
C SER A 231 -17.55 -2.21 -14.46
N PHE A 232 -16.29 -2.21 -14.03
CA PHE A 232 -15.64 -1.04 -13.46
C PHE A 232 -14.17 -0.98 -13.88
N LEU A 233 -13.59 0.22 -13.81
CA LEU A 233 -12.18 0.47 -14.03
C LEU A 233 -11.56 1.09 -12.78
N VAL A 234 -10.26 0.90 -12.61
CA VAL A 234 -9.46 1.70 -11.69
C VAL A 234 -8.95 2.92 -12.44
N GLY A 235 -9.35 4.10 -11.99
CA GLY A 235 -8.83 5.37 -12.45
C GLY A 235 -7.66 5.83 -11.58
N VAL A 236 -6.46 5.92 -12.14
CA VAL A 236 -5.27 6.42 -11.45
C VAL A 236 -5.10 7.91 -11.75
N LEU A 237 -5.12 8.73 -10.70
CA LEU A 237 -4.97 10.18 -10.82
C LEU A 237 -3.49 10.53 -11.00
N PHE A 238 -3.03 10.47 -12.26
CA PHE A 238 -1.66 10.79 -12.66
C PHE A 238 -1.56 12.19 -13.30
N GLU A 239 -0.66 13.06 -12.81
CA GLU A 239 -0.45 14.43 -13.32
C GLU A 239 -1.73 15.27 -13.53
N LYS A 240 -2.20 15.43 -14.78
CA LYS A 240 -3.43 16.14 -15.16
C LYS A 240 -4.51 15.21 -15.72
N ASP A 241 -4.26 13.92 -15.78
CA ASP A 241 -5.15 12.94 -16.39
C ASP A 241 -5.59 11.85 -15.42
N ILE A 242 -6.44 10.96 -15.91
CA ILE A 242 -6.96 9.83 -15.15
C ILE A 242 -6.71 8.60 -16.01
N LEU A 243 -5.66 7.85 -15.68
CA LEU A 243 -5.24 6.67 -16.42
C LEU A 243 -6.13 5.48 -16.06
N LEU A 244 -6.51 4.68 -17.04
CA LEU A 244 -7.51 3.64 -16.88
C LEU A 244 -6.91 2.24 -16.87
N PHE A 245 -7.30 1.44 -15.87
CA PHE A 245 -6.87 0.06 -15.70
C PHE A 245 -8.07 -0.86 -15.48
N ASP A 246 -8.09 -2.00 -16.15
CA ASP A 246 -9.14 -3.01 -16.01
C ASP A 246 -8.64 -4.20 -15.15
N PRO A 247 -9.11 -4.33 -13.89
CA PRO A 247 -8.67 -5.41 -13.01
C PRO A 247 -9.21 -6.80 -13.40
N THR A 248 -10.31 -6.87 -14.16
CA THR A 248 -10.91 -8.12 -14.65
C THR A 248 -10.08 -8.71 -15.76
N LEU A 249 -9.74 -7.91 -16.77
CA LEU A 249 -8.83 -8.33 -17.84
C LEU A 249 -7.38 -8.41 -17.36
N GLY A 250 -7.04 -7.66 -16.31
CA GLY A 250 -5.67 -7.52 -15.84
C GLY A 250 -4.80 -6.72 -16.81
N LEU A 251 -5.41 -5.76 -17.52
CA LEU A 251 -4.72 -4.94 -18.53
C LEU A 251 -5.00 -3.44 -18.32
N PRO A 252 -4.01 -2.57 -18.55
CA PRO A 252 -4.30 -1.15 -18.76
C PRO A 252 -5.14 -0.97 -20.02
N VAL A 253 -6.03 0.02 -20.04
CA VAL A 253 -6.74 0.42 -21.27
C VAL A 253 -5.70 1.01 -22.22
N MET A 254 -5.62 0.55 -23.46
CA MET A 254 -4.57 0.99 -24.39
C MET A 254 -4.82 2.40 -24.93
N ALA A 255 -3.80 3.26 -24.95
CA ALA A 255 -3.88 4.60 -25.53
C ALA A 255 -3.85 4.60 -27.07
N ASP A 256 -3.31 3.55 -27.68
CA ASP A 256 -3.25 3.35 -29.12
C ASP A 256 -3.56 1.88 -29.45
N VAL A 257 -4.48 1.66 -30.40
CA VAL A 257 -4.87 0.32 -30.86
C VAL A 257 -3.81 -0.27 -31.82
N ALA A 258 -2.97 0.59 -32.40
CA ALA A 258 -1.91 0.24 -33.34
C ALA A 258 -0.58 -0.08 -32.65
N GLU A 259 -0.41 0.24 -31.37
CA GLU A 259 0.73 -0.27 -30.60
C GLU A 259 0.76 -1.79 -30.72
N PRO A 260 1.96 -2.42 -30.88
CA PRO A 260 2.05 -3.87 -30.90
C PRO A 260 1.26 -4.40 -29.70
N LYS A 261 0.57 -5.54 -29.87
CA LYS A 261 0.00 -6.32 -28.76
C LYS A 261 1.15 -6.86 -27.91
N SER A 262 1.90 -5.96 -27.29
CA SER A 262 2.75 -6.25 -26.17
C SER A 262 1.84 -6.90 -25.15
N PRO A 263 2.28 -7.99 -24.52
CA PRO A 263 1.51 -8.60 -23.44
C PRO A 263 1.16 -7.60 -22.32
N LEU A 264 1.87 -6.45 -22.26
CA LEU A 264 1.63 -5.36 -21.33
C LEU A 264 1.79 -4.00 -22.05
N PRO A 265 0.69 -3.30 -22.38
CA PRO A 265 0.74 -1.93 -22.84
C PRO A 265 1.37 -1.05 -21.76
N ARG A 266 2.39 -0.27 -22.12
CA ARG A 266 3.10 0.60 -21.17
C ARG A 266 2.47 1.98 -21.06
N LEU A 267 1.63 2.35 -22.02
CA LEU A 267 0.94 3.64 -22.07
C LEU A 267 -0.58 3.44 -21.90
N PRO A 268 -1.11 3.59 -20.67
CA PRO A 268 -2.54 3.54 -20.44
C PRO A 268 -3.24 4.75 -21.06
N ALA A 269 -4.43 4.54 -21.61
CA ALA A 269 -5.33 5.60 -22.02
C ALA A 269 -5.83 6.39 -20.82
N SER A 270 -5.96 7.69 -21.02
CA SER A 270 -6.69 8.55 -20.11
C SER A 270 -8.21 8.44 -20.32
N LEU A 271 -8.97 8.76 -19.28
CA LEU A 271 -10.42 8.90 -19.35
C LEU A 271 -10.86 9.86 -20.46
N ARG A 272 -10.12 10.97 -20.65
CA ARG A 272 -10.40 11.94 -21.71
C ARG A 272 -10.19 11.38 -23.11
N GLN A 273 -9.13 10.59 -23.32
CA GLN A 273 -8.88 9.92 -24.60
C GLN A 273 -10.01 8.94 -24.90
N VAL A 274 -10.40 8.09 -23.94
CA VAL A 274 -11.49 7.13 -24.10
C VAL A 274 -12.84 7.80 -24.38
N GLN A 275 -13.11 8.95 -23.75
CA GLN A 275 -14.33 9.73 -24.02
C GLN A 275 -14.35 10.34 -25.43
N ARG A 276 -13.18 10.68 -25.99
CA ARG A 276 -13.04 11.28 -27.33
C ARG A 276 -12.98 10.23 -28.44
N ASP A 277 -12.35 9.10 -28.18
CA ASP A 277 -12.19 7.99 -29.10
C ASP A 277 -12.81 6.70 -28.53
N PRO A 278 -14.09 6.43 -28.87
CA PRO A 278 -14.75 5.19 -28.47
C PRO A 278 -14.09 3.92 -29.03
N GLY A 279 -13.30 4.04 -30.11
CA GLY A 279 -12.64 2.92 -30.76
C GLY A 279 -11.68 2.16 -29.85
N LEU A 280 -11.06 2.87 -28.88
CA LEU A 280 -10.17 2.29 -27.87
C LEU A 280 -10.87 1.20 -27.05
N LEU A 281 -12.10 1.44 -26.59
CA LEU A 281 -12.86 0.47 -25.80
C LEU A 281 -13.49 -0.60 -26.67
N THR A 282 -13.95 -0.25 -27.88
CA THR A 282 -14.51 -1.25 -28.81
C THR A 282 -13.48 -2.30 -29.21
N ALA A 283 -12.21 -1.90 -29.39
CA ALA A 283 -11.12 -2.82 -29.66
C ALA A 283 -10.91 -3.82 -28.51
N ILE A 284 -10.93 -3.35 -27.27
CA ILE A 284 -10.81 -4.20 -26.08
C ILE A 284 -12.02 -5.13 -25.96
N ALA A 285 -13.24 -4.60 -26.13
CA ALA A 285 -14.47 -5.38 -26.09
C ALA A 285 -14.43 -6.56 -27.08
N ARG A 286 -14.04 -6.29 -28.34
CA ARG A 286 -13.89 -7.30 -29.39
C ARG A 286 -12.87 -8.38 -29.01
N ASP A 287 -11.72 -7.99 -28.50
CA ASP A 287 -10.60 -8.90 -28.22
C ASP A 287 -10.77 -9.65 -26.88
N SER A 288 -11.66 -9.17 -25.99
CA SER A 288 -11.87 -9.74 -24.64
C SER A 288 -12.70 -11.02 -24.60
N GLY A 289 -13.38 -11.37 -25.70
CA GLY A 289 -14.33 -12.49 -25.74
C GLY A 289 -15.59 -12.25 -24.89
N GLY A 290 -16.05 -11.00 -24.77
CA GLY A 290 -17.26 -10.62 -24.03
C GLY A 290 -17.07 -10.35 -22.53
N ARG A 291 -15.83 -10.43 -22.03
CA ARG A 291 -15.50 -10.11 -20.63
C ARG A 291 -15.46 -8.60 -20.35
N PHE A 292 -15.31 -7.79 -21.39
CA PHE A 292 -15.30 -6.33 -21.31
C PHE A 292 -16.56 -5.74 -21.92
N THR A 293 -17.31 -4.97 -21.13
CA THR A 293 -18.64 -4.46 -21.52
C THR A 293 -18.75 -2.94 -21.47
N LEU A 294 -17.74 -2.24 -20.94
CA LEU A 294 -17.77 -0.79 -20.79
C LEU A 294 -17.69 -0.08 -22.14
N THR A 295 -18.45 1.00 -22.27
CA THR A 295 -18.47 1.86 -23.47
C THR A 295 -18.08 3.29 -23.12
N ALA A 296 -17.63 4.06 -24.13
CA ALA A 296 -17.28 5.46 -23.93
C ALA A 296 -18.46 6.30 -23.43
N GLU A 297 -19.69 5.97 -23.85
CA GLU A 297 -20.91 6.63 -23.39
C GLU A 297 -21.11 6.46 -21.88
N MET A 298 -20.93 5.24 -21.38
CA MET A 298 -21.04 4.93 -19.95
C MET A 298 -20.00 5.69 -19.11
N LEU A 299 -18.88 6.09 -19.72
CA LEU A 299 -17.80 6.83 -19.08
C LEU A 299 -17.88 8.36 -19.29
N LYS A 300 -18.91 8.90 -19.94
CA LYS A 300 -19.12 10.36 -20.01
C LYS A 300 -19.47 10.98 -18.66
N ALA A 301 -20.20 10.24 -17.82
CA ALA A 301 -20.60 10.66 -16.47
C ALA A 301 -20.47 9.47 -15.51
N PRO A 302 -19.24 8.98 -15.26
CA PRO A 302 -19.03 7.78 -14.46
C PRO A 302 -19.41 8.04 -13.01
N GLN A 303 -19.90 7.00 -12.34
CA GLN A 303 -19.94 6.99 -10.88
C GLN A 303 -18.51 6.82 -10.37
N VAL A 304 -18.10 7.73 -9.49
CA VAL A 304 -16.76 7.75 -8.91
C VAL A 304 -16.86 7.29 -7.47
N GLU A 305 -16.20 6.18 -7.16
CA GLU A 305 -16.15 5.62 -5.81
C GLU A 305 -14.73 5.74 -5.24
N LEU A 306 -14.65 6.08 -3.96
CA LEU A 306 -13.38 6.25 -3.27
C LEU A 306 -12.97 4.94 -2.60
N ILE A 307 -11.73 4.51 -2.84
CA ILE A 307 -11.17 3.32 -2.23
C ILE A 307 -10.64 3.68 -0.85
N CYS A 308 -11.38 3.33 0.20
CA CYS A 308 -11.02 3.71 1.57
C CYS A 308 -11.50 2.75 2.67
N GLN A 309 -10.68 2.62 3.71
CA GLN A 309 -11.01 2.02 5.00
C GLN A 309 -11.07 3.11 6.09
N SER A 310 -11.74 2.83 7.21
CA SER A 310 -11.86 3.74 8.36
C SER A 310 -10.49 4.24 8.86
N GLU A 311 -9.49 3.39 8.84
CA GLU A 311 -8.14 3.60 9.34
C GLU A 311 -7.42 4.70 8.54
N HIS A 312 -7.70 4.83 7.24
CA HIS A 312 -7.17 5.92 6.43
C HIS A 312 -7.65 7.31 6.85
N LEU A 313 -8.77 7.37 7.57
CA LEU A 313 -9.42 8.58 8.07
C LEU A 313 -9.16 8.83 9.54
N ALA A 314 -8.62 7.83 10.25
CA ALA A 314 -8.48 7.87 11.69
C ALA A 314 -7.44 8.90 12.14
N VAL A 315 -7.82 9.71 13.13
CA VAL A 315 -6.95 10.76 13.71
C VAL A 315 -5.64 10.16 14.24
N ARG A 316 -5.72 9.02 14.92
CA ARG A 316 -4.57 8.28 15.44
C ARG A 316 -3.60 7.81 14.36
N MET A 317 -4.09 7.41 13.18
CA MET A 317 -3.24 7.01 12.06
C MET A 317 -2.53 8.20 11.42
N LYS A 318 -3.20 9.35 11.38
CA LYS A 318 -2.59 10.59 10.91
C LYS A 318 -1.47 11.07 11.84
N ARG A 319 -1.67 10.94 13.16
CA ARG A 319 -0.61 11.21 14.17
C ARG A 319 0.58 10.30 13.94
N LEU A 320 0.32 9.00 13.88
CA LEU A 320 1.36 8.00 13.66
C LEU A 320 2.14 8.25 12.36
N GLN A 321 1.47 8.61 11.27
CA GLN A 321 2.13 8.94 10.00
C GLN A 321 3.10 10.12 10.11
N VAL A 322 2.82 11.14 10.94
CA VAL A 322 3.71 12.31 11.08
C VAL A 322 5.01 11.94 11.79
N GLU A 323 4.93 10.99 12.72
CA GLU A 323 6.08 10.53 13.53
C GLU A 323 6.98 9.55 12.77
N LEU A 324 6.46 8.92 11.71
CA LEU A 324 7.21 7.94 10.93
C LEU A 324 8.06 8.60 9.84
N SER A 325 9.33 8.22 9.79
CA SER A 325 10.28 8.64 8.77
C SER A 325 11.05 7.44 8.20
N GLY A 326 11.76 7.67 7.09
CA GLY A 326 12.61 6.65 6.45
C GLY A 326 11.85 5.38 6.06
N GLU A 327 12.38 4.22 6.42
CA GLU A 327 11.81 2.91 6.06
C GLU A 327 10.45 2.61 6.71
N GLN A 328 10.09 3.35 7.76
CA GLN A 328 8.82 3.16 8.46
C GLN A 328 7.71 4.07 7.93
N SER A 329 7.97 4.87 6.88
CA SER A 329 6.97 5.75 6.24
C SER A 329 5.86 5.01 5.46
N ALA A 330 5.56 3.77 5.88
CA ALA A 330 4.59 2.85 5.29
C ALA A 330 3.14 3.25 5.58
N ILE A 331 2.89 4.13 6.55
CA ILE A 331 1.53 4.56 6.84
C ILE A 331 1.19 5.76 5.98
N ARG A 332 0.10 5.64 5.23
CA ARG A 332 -0.42 6.70 4.36
C ARG A 332 -1.92 6.87 4.60
N THR A 333 -2.28 7.91 5.34
CA THR A 333 -3.66 8.37 5.44
C THR A 333 -4.11 9.02 4.13
N LEU A 334 -5.42 9.00 3.88
CA LEU A 334 -5.96 9.38 2.58
C LEU A 334 -6.15 10.90 2.47
N ARG A 335 -5.70 11.48 1.35
CA ARG A 335 -5.78 12.92 1.06
C ARG A 335 -7.13 13.32 0.47
N PHE A 336 -8.19 13.04 1.23
CA PHE A 336 -9.57 13.06 0.76
C PHE A 336 -10.07 14.40 0.19
N GLY A 337 -9.58 15.54 0.66
CA GLY A 337 -10.03 16.86 0.21
C GLY A 337 -9.47 17.24 -1.16
N VAL A 338 -8.51 16.45 -1.63
CA VAL A 338 -7.75 16.68 -2.84
C VAL A 338 -8.29 15.80 -3.97
N ILE A 339 -8.73 14.58 -3.69
CA ILE A 339 -9.11 13.62 -4.74
C ILE A 339 -10.37 14.03 -5.50
N PRO A 340 -11.52 14.34 -4.88
CA PRO A 340 -12.70 14.80 -5.61
C PRO A 340 -12.45 16.12 -6.35
N LYS A 341 -11.66 17.03 -5.76
CA LYS A 341 -11.27 18.30 -6.39
C LYS A 341 -10.33 18.08 -7.57
N ARG A 342 -9.31 17.23 -7.44
CA ARG A 342 -8.39 16.86 -8.52
C ARG A 342 -9.15 16.16 -9.64
N PHE A 343 -10.03 15.22 -9.31
CA PHE A 343 -10.89 14.57 -10.30
C PHE A 343 -11.73 15.60 -11.05
N ALA A 344 -12.47 16.45 -10.33
CA ALA A 344 -13.32 17.47 -10.94
C ALA A 344 -12.53 18.48 -11.78
N ASN A 345 -11.37 18.93 -11.32
CA ASN A 345 -10.52 19.87 -12.07
C ASN A 345 -9.98 19.24 -13.36
N ARG A 346 -9.54 17.99 -13.31
CA ARG A 346 -9.00 17.25 -14.48
C ARG A 346 -10.05 16.87 -15.52
N GLN A 347 -11.33 16.93 -15.16
CA GLN A 347 -12.44 16.80 -16.11
C GLN A 347 -12.85 18.14 -16.76
N ARG A 348 -12.42 19.28 -16.21
CA ARG A 348 -12.79 20.63 -16.68
C ARG A 348 -11.73 21.30 -17.53
N GLU A 349 -10.45 21.12 -17.17
CA GLU A 349 -9.30 21.40 -18.05
C GLU A 349 -9.28 20.39 -19.20
#